data_AF-A0A7K7LEH5-F1
#
_entry.id   AF-A0A7K7LEH5-F1
#
_cell.length_a   1.000
_cell.length_b   1.000
_cell.length_c   1.000
_cell.angle_alpha   90.00
_cell.angle_beta   90.00
_cell.angle_gamma   90.00
#
_symmetry.space_group_name_H-M   'P 1'
#
loop_
_entity.id
_entity.type
_entity.pdbx_description
1 polymer ?
#
loop_
_entity_poly.entity_id
_entity_poly.type
_entity_poly.pdbx_seq_one_letter_code
_entity_poly.pdbx_strand_id
1 'polypeptide(L)'
;MPVWGIRRVHCGPEILRVTLYCSFDNYDDAVGLYEMILRKEAAVQKNNFCLFVLYASEAVAVQLCLKQLPAGVAAEPKESAALQFKV
;
A
#
# COMPACT_ATOMS: atom_id res chain seq x y z
N MET A 1 -0.43 12.91 -7.40
CA MET A 1 -1.68 12.45 -6.74
C MET A 1 -1.41 12.31 -5.26
N PRO A 2 -2.41 12.52 -4.37
CA PRO A 2 -2.21 12.27 -2.95
C PRO A 2 -1.86 10.79 -2.73
N VAL A 3 -0.86 10.53 -1.89
CA VAL A 3 -0.45 9.15 -1.53
C VAL A 3 -1.48 8.46 -0.64
N TRP A 4 -2.60 9.10 -0.33
CA TRP A 4 -3.66 8.55 0.49
C TRP A 4 -5.04 9.00 0.02
N GLY A 5 -6.07 8.23 0.38
CA GLY A 5 -7.47 8.58 0.13
C GLY A 5 -8.41 7.84 1.08
N ILE A 6 -9.60 8.42 1.27
CA ILE A 6 -10.68 7.85 2.06
C ILE A 6 -11.76 7.31 1.13
N ARG A 7 -12.19 6.07 1.34
CA ARG A 7 -13.30 5.45 0.60
C ARG A 7 -14.38 5.01 1.58
N ARG A 8 -15.60 5.52 1.40
CA ARG A 8 -16.79 5.01 2.07
C ARG A 8 -17.33 3.78 1.36
N VAL A 9 -17.72 2.77 2.14
CA VAL A 9 -18.28 1.52 1.65
C VAL A 9 -19.73 1.46 2.14
N HIS A 10 -20.66 1.05 1.27
CA HIS A 10 -22.08 1.15 1.57
C HIS A 10 -22.51 0.35 2.81
N CYS A 11 -21.89 -0.83 3.02
CA CYS A 11 -22.12 -1.71 4.16
C CYS A 11 -20.79 -2.22 4.72
N GLY A 12 -19.90 -1.31 5.13
CA GLY A 12 -18.59 -1.69 5.68
C GLY A 12 -17.83 -0.50 6.26
N PRO A 13 -16.64 -0.75 6.83
CA PRO A 13 -15.85 0.30 7.46
C PRO A 13 -15.39 1.33 6.44
N GLU A 14 -15.24 2.58 6.86
CA GLU A 14 -14.58 3.60 6.06
C GLU A 14 -13.09 3.23 5.89
N ILE A 15 -12.60 3.27 4.65
CA ILE A 15 -11.26 2.79 4.32
C ILE A 15 -10.34 3.99 4.14
N LEU A 16 -9.35 4.12 5.02
CA LEU A 16 -8.16 4.93 4.76
C LEU A 16 -7.15 4.07 4.02
N ARG A 17 -6.81 4.45 2.78
CA ARG A 17 -5.80 3.74 1.99
C ARG A 17 -4.61 4.65 1.71
N VAL A 18 -3.43 4.21 2.13
CA VAL A 18 -2.15 4.78 1.71
C VAL A 18 -1.63 3.97 0.53
N THR A 19 -1.19 4.63 -0.54
CA THR A 19 -0.65 4.03 -1.76
C THR A 19 0.80 4.45 -1.92
N LEU A 20 1.68 3.47 -1.98
CA LEU A 20 3.07 3.63 -2.38
C LEU A 20 3.21 3.16 -3.82
N TYR A 21 3.97 3.93 -4.59
CA TYR A 21 4.28 3.58 -5.95
C TYR A 21 5.65 2.91 -6.00
N CYS A 22 5.71 1.76 -6.67
CA CYS A 22 6.95 1.02 -6.90
C CYS A 22 7.28 1.13 -8.39
N SER A 23 8.57 1.20 -8.72
CA SER A 23 9.00 1.10 -10.11
C SER A 23 8.65 -0.29 -10.65
N PHE A 24 8.61 -0.43 -11.98
CA PHE A 24 8.37 -1.73 -12.61
C PHE A 24 9.36 -2.79 -12.12
N ASP A 25 10.65 -2.43 -12.08
CA ASP A 25 11.76 -3.35 -11.81
C ASP A 25 11.90 -3.80 -10.35
N ASN A 26 11.25 -3.11 -9.40
CA ASN A 26 11.39 -3.39 -7.96
C ASN A 26 10.07 -3.75 -7.28
N TYR A 27 9.01 -3.99 -8.05
CA TYR A 27 7.68 -4.23 -7.51
C TYR A 27 7.62 -5.50 -6.65
N ASP A 28 8.11 -6.63 -7.15
CA ASP A 28 8.06 -7.91 -6.42
C ASP A 28 8.94 -7.87 -5.16
N ASP A 29 10.13 -7.28 -5.26
CA ASP A 29 11.01 -7.05 -4.11
C ASP A 29 10.36 -6.14 -3.06
N ALA A 30 9.65 -5.10 -3.50
CA ALA A 30 8.90 -4.25 -2.59
C ALA A 30 7.78 -5.03 -1.90
N VAL A 31 7.00 -5.84 -2.63
CA VAL A 31 5.98 -6.69 -2.00
C VAL A 31 6.60 -7.56 -0.90
N GLY A 32 7.68 -8.27 -1.21
CA GLY A 32 8.37 -9.14 -0.23
C GLY A 32 8.93 -8.37 0.97
N LEU A 33 9.48 -7.17 0.75
CA LEU A 33 9.93 -6.29 1.83
C LEU A 33 8.78 -5.93 2.78
N TYR A 34 7.63 -5.52 2.25
CA TYR A 34 6.48 -5.14 3.07
C TYR A 34 5.83 -6.34 3.75
N GLU A 35 5.81 -7.51 3.11
CA GLU A 35 5.39 -8.76 3.77
C GLU A 35 6.28 -9.10 4.97
N MET A 36 7.59 -8.96 4.80
CA MET A 36 8.57 -9.21 5.86
C MET A 36 8.40 -8.22 7.02
N ILE A 37 8.32 -6.91 6.74
CA ILE A 37 8.18 -5.88 7.77
C ILE A 37 6.85 -6.02 8.51
N LEU A 38 5.76 -6.27 7.78
CA LEU A 38 4.42 -6.40 8.36
C LEU A 38 4.15 -7.77 8.98
N ARG A 39 5.05 -8.74 8.78
CA ARG A 39 4.94 -10.15 9.18
C ARG A 39 3.60 -10.76 8.75
N LYS A 40 3.15 -10.46 7.52
CA LYS A 40 1.90 -10.96 6.92
C LYS A 40 1.96 -10.90 5.41
N GLU A 41 1.22 -11.80 4.76
CA GLU A 41 1.03 -11.79 3.31
C GLU A 41 0.06 -10.67 2.86
N ALA A 42 0.14 -10.28 1.59
CA ALA A 42 -0.82 -9.37 0.99
C ALA A 42 -2.24 -9.97 0.96
N ALA A 43 -3.24 -9.21 1.43
CA ALA A 43 -4.64 -9.61 1.40
C ALA A 43 -5.20 -9.67 -0.04
N VAL A 44 -4.64 -8.87 -0.95
CA VAL A 44 -4.91 -8.94 -2.38
C VAL A 44 -3.59 -8.78 -3.10
N GLN A 45 -3.30 -9.67 -4.04
CA GLN A 45 -2.17 -9.53 -4.96
C GLN A 45 -2.65 -9.75 -6.39
N LYS A 46 -2.36 -8.77 -7.24
CA LYS A 46 -2.57 -8.76 -8.68
C LYS A 46 -1.27 -8.28 -9.33
N ASN A 47 -1.13 -8.52 -10.64
CA ASN A 47 0.13 -8.30 -11.36
C ASN A 47 0.78 -6.92 -11.16
N ASN A 48 0.01 -5.86 -10.88
CA ASN A 48 0.52 -4.49 -10.70
C ASN A 48 -0.01 -3.78 -9.44
N PHE A 49 -0.60 -4.55 -8.53
CA PHE A 49 -1.29 -4.03 -7.36
C PHE A 49 -1.28 -5.06 -6.22
N CYS A 50 -0.82 -4.65 -5.04
CA CYS A 50 -1.03 -5.42 -3.83
C CYS A 50 -1.61 -4.57 -2.70
N LEU A 51 -2.29 -5.23 -1.77
CA LEU A 51 -2.99 -4.59 -0.67
C LEU A 51 -2.74 -5.35 0.63
N PHE A 52 -2.33 -4.61 1.65
CA PHE A 52 -2.23 -5.07 3.03
C PHE A 52 -3.30 -4.40 3.87
N VAL A 53 -3.96 -5.17 4.73
CA VAL A 53 -4.81 -4.63 5.78
C VAL A 53 -3.96 -4.47 7.04
N LEU A 54 -3.70 -3.21 7.40
CA LEU A 54 -2.89 -2.87 8.57
C LEU A 54 -3.73 -2.89 9.84
N TYR A 55 -4.97 -2.41 9.75
CA TYR A 55 -5.93 -2.36 10.84
C TYR A 55 -7.35 -2.49 10.28
N ALA A 56 -8.25 -3.13 11.03
CA ALA A 56 -9.67 -3.20 10.71
C ALA A 56 -10.51 -3.22 11.99
N SER A 57 -11.59 -2.44 11.99
CA SER A 57 -12.68 -2.46 12.96
C SER A 57 -14.01 -2.38 12.22
N GLU A 58 -15.12 -2.34 12.97
CA GLU A 58 -16.46 -2.15 12.38
C GLU A 58 -16.59 -0.78 11.68
N ALA A 59 -15.90 0.25 12.19
CA ALA A 59 -16.01 1.61 11.68
C ALA A 59 -14.94 1.97 10.64
N VAL A 60 -13.69 1.51 10.83
CA VAL A 60 -12.54 1.95 10.02
C VAL A 60 -11.62 0.79 9.65
N ALA A 61 -11.12 0.81 8.42
CA ALA A 61 -10.02 -0.03 7.98
C ALA A 61 -8.87 0.82 7.45
N VAL A 62 -7.65 0.50 7.88
CA VAL A 62 -6.42 1.13 7.38
C VAL A 62 -5.73 0.14 6.45
N GLN A 63 -5.48 0.58 5.24
CA GLN A 63 -4.87 -0.23 4.18
C GLN A 63 -3.59 0.41 3.67
N LEU A 64 -2.57 -0.41 3.46
CA LEU A 64 -1.39 -0.07 2.69
C LEU A 64 -1.51 -0.75 1.32
N CYS A 65 -1.29 0.02 0.26
CA CYS A 65 -1.34 -0.44 -1.11
C CYS A 65 0.01 -0.20 -1.78
N LEU A 66 0.52 -1.20 -2.50
CA LEU A 66 1.62 -1.01 -3.44
C LEU A 66 1.05 -1.03 -4.86
N LYS A 67 1.42 -0.04 -5.67
CA LYS A 67 1.02 0.06 -7.07
C LYS A 67 2.25 0.14 -7.95
N GLN A 68 2.39 -0.81 -8.85
CA GLN A 68 3.46 -0.82 -9.83
C GLN A 68 3.24 0.32 -10.84
N LEU A 69 4.28 1.09 -11.10
CA LEU A 69 4.35 2.08 -12.16
C LEU A 69 4.67 1.39 -13.50
N PRO A 70 4.28 1.99 -14.64
CA PRO A 70 4.69 1.49 -15.95
C PRO A 70 6.22 1.39 -16.08
N ALA A 71 6.68 0.48 -16.93
CA ALA A 71 8.09 0.36 -17.27
C ALA A 71 8.65 1.70 -17.78
N GLY A 72 9.87 2.04 -17.34
CA GLY A 72 10.52 3.31 -17.66
C GLY A 72 10.08 4.50 -16.80
N VAL A 73 9.12 4.33 -15.89
CA VAL A 73 8.74 5.36 -14.91
C VAL A 73 9.37 5.06 -13.56
N ALA A 74 10.20 5.97 -13.05
CA ALA A 74 10.83 5.83 -11.75
C ALA A 74 9.89 6.28 -10.61
N ALA A 75 9.85 5.50 -9.52
CA ALA A 75 9.27 5.95 -8.26
C ALA A 75 10.24 6.92 -7.56
N GLU A 76 9.88 8.20 -7.50
CA GLU A 76 10.68 9.22 -6.81
C GLU A 76 10.29 9.35 -5.34
N PRO A 77 11.25 9.31 -4.40
CA PRO A 77 10.98 9.62 -3.01
C PRO A 77 10.50 11.07 -2.88
N LYS A 78 9.52 11.31 -2.01
CA LYS A 78 9.06 12.65 -1.68
C LYS A 78 9.67 13.09 -0.37
N GLU A 79 10.36 14.24 -0.37
CA GLU A 79 11.01 14.79 0.82
C GLU A 79 10.02 15.09 1.97
N SER A 80 8.75 15.30 1.63
CA SER A 80 7.68 15.59 2.59
C SER A 80 6.99 14.34 3.15
N ALA A 81 7.52 13.13 2.93
CA ALA A 81 6.91 11.89 3.37
C ALA A 81 7.94 10.95 4.00
N ALA A 82 7.60 10.42 5.17
CA ALA A 82 8.36 9.37 5.84
C ALA A 82 7.43 8.21 6.18
N LEU A 83 7.94 6.98 6.05
CA LEU A 83 7.25 5.78 6.48
C LEU A 83 8.04 5.15 7.62
N GLN A 84 7.38 4.96 8.76
CA GLN A 84 7.98 4.39 9.96
C GLN A 84 7.26 3.10 10.32
N PHE A 85 8.05 2.09 10.68
CA PHE A 85 7.55 0.79 11.11
C PHE A 85 7.95 0.54 12.54
N LYS A 86 7.09 -0.20 13.26
CA LYS A 86 7.42 -0.76 14.57
C LYS A 86 7.79 -2.23 14.34
N VAL A 87 9.07 -2.55 14.53
CA VAL A 87 9.65 -3.90 14.32
C VAL A 87 9.73 -4.66 15.63
#